data_AF-A0A7C3BPZ1-F1
#
_entry.id   AF-A0A7C3BPZ1-F1
#
_cell.length_a   1.000
_cell.length_b   1.000
_cell.length_c   1.000
_cell.angle_alpha   90.00
_cell.angle_beta   90.00
_cell.angle_gamma   90.00
#
_symmetry.space_group_name_H-M   'P 1'
#
loop_
_entity.id
_entity.type
_entity.pdbx_description
1 polymer ?
#
loop_
_entity_poly.entity_id
_entity_poly.type
_entity_poly.pdbx_seq_one_letter_code
_entity_poly.pdbx_strand_id
1 'polypeptide(L)'
;MKINLLDWRWILLITLLPLLAGLLFGGSVRLHGLVRYDEKYFTPQYQEKYAAPGMVARALAPALQEADETLLAELQGRSHPSTFQTGPSMIFIMLWEQNDPYYTYLYFDMDSYRRYPYYIEPVQGRWVVTTADPYYYLRSGEWLKFFTPLAIVWWLLATVTLLGLWVYRLAARMREAQGR
;
A
#
# COMPACT_ATOMS: atom_id res chain seq x y z
N MET A 1 -25.57 -18.54 -36.09
CA MET A 1 -24.39 -18.48 -35.19
C MET A 1 -24.90 -18.22 -33.78
N LYS A 2 -25.07 -19.26 -32.94
CA LYS A 2 -25.48 -19.08 -31.54
C LYS A 2 -24.31 -18.43 -30.81
N ILE A 3 -24.39 -17.13 -30.59
CA ILE A 3 -23.44 -16.46 -29.72
C ILE A 3 -23.71 -17.03 -28.31
N ASN A 4 -22.84 -17.93 -27.84
CA ASN A 4 -22.81 -18.40 -26.45
C ASN A 4 -22.37 -17.22 -25.59
N LEU A 5 -23.28 -16.28 -25.37
CA LEU A 5 -22.96 -14.91 -25.00
C LEU A 5 -22.38 -14.76 -23.59
N LEU A 6 -22.35 -15.82 -22.77
CA LEU A 6 -21.50 -15.90 -21.59
C LEU A 6 -21.55 -17.34 -21.03
N ASP A 7 -20.51 -18.14 -21.28
CA ASP A 7 -20.29 -19.37 -20.50
C ASP A 7 -20.18 -18.96 -19.03
N TRP A 8 -20.88 -19.66 -18.14
CA TRP A 8 -20.86 -19.35 -16.70
C TRP A 8 -19.43 -19.37 -16.14
N ARG A 9 -18.54 -20.15 -16.77
CA ARG A 9 -17.10 -20.18 -16.51
C ARG A 9 -16.44 -18.81 -16.70
N TRP A 10 -16.81 -18.08 -17.76
CA TRP A 10 -16.28 -16.73 -18.01
C TRP A 10 -16.82 -15.71 -17.02
N ILE A 11 -18.08 -15.83 -16.61
CA ILE A 11 -18.66 -14.98 -15.55
C ILE A 11 -17.88 -15.17 -14.26
N LEU A 12 -17.72 -16.43 -13.84
CA LEU A 12 -16.94 -16.74 -12.64
C LEU A 12 -15.51 -16.25 -12.73
N LEU A 13 -14.82 -16.50 -13.84
CA LEU A 13 -13.44 -16.08 -14.03
C LEU A 13 -13.31 -14.56 -13.89
N ILE A 14 -14.19 -13.79 -14.55
CA ILE A 14 -14.19 -12.33 -14.45
C ILE A 14 -14.50 -11.90 -13.02
N THR A 15 -15.55 -12.45 -12.38
CA THR A 15 -15.94 -12.09 -11.01
C THR A 15 -14.86 -12.40 -9.98
N LEU A 16 -14.09 -13.48 -10.16
CA LEU A 16 -13.01 -13.89 -9.25
C LEU A 16 -11.67 -13.18 -9.54
N LEU A 17 -11.52 -12.53 -10.69
CA LEU A 17 -10.26 -11.92 -11.10
C LEU A 17 -9.73 -10.87 -10.10
N PRO A 18 -10.56 -9.98 -9.52
CA PRO A 18 -10.08 -9.04 -8.50
C PRO A 18 -9.61 -9.74 -7.22
N LEU A 19 -10.23 -10.86 -6.84
CA LEU A 19 -9.81 -11.64 -5.67
C LEU A 19 -8.45 -12.29 -5.90
N LEU A 20 -8.25 -12.87 -7.10
CA LEU A 20 -6.98 -13.46 -7.49
C LEU A 20 -5.87 -12.38 -7.54
N ALA A 21 -6.17 -11.21 -8.12
CA ALA A 21 -5.23 -10.08 -8.17
C ALA A 21 -4.86 -9.60 -6.76
N GLY A 22 -5.83 -9.46 -5.85
CA GLY A 22 -5.58 -9.10 -4.46
C GLY A 22 -4.73 -10.12 -3.72
N LEU A 23 -4.98 -11.42 -3.92
CA LEU A 23 -4.17 -12.50 -3.35
C LEU A 23 -2.71 -12.47 -3.86
N LEU A 24 -2.53 -12.33 -5.18
CA LEU A 24 -1.19 -12.27 -5.79
C LEU A 24 -0.42 -11.02 -5.33
N PHE A 25 -1.10 -9.87 -5.27
CA PHE A 25 -0.50 -8.62 -4.78
C PHE A 25 -0.13 -8.71 -3.29
N GLY A 26 -1.04 -9.16 -2.43
CA GLY A 26 -0.77 -9.33 -1.01
C GLY A 26 0.34 -10.34 -0.74
N GLY A 27 0.38 -11.43 -1.51
CA GLY A 27 1.43 -12.45 -1.45
C GLY A 27 2.79 -11.90 -1.87
N SER A 28 2.88 -11.19 -3.00
CA SER A 28 4.14 -10.63 -3.49
C SER A 28 4.72 -9.58 -2.55
N VAL A 29 3.88 -8.71 -1.97
CA VAL A 29 4.31 -7.70 -0.99
C VAL A 29 4.85 -8.35 0.28
N ARG A 30 4.21 -9.43 0.78
CA ARG A 30 4.74 -10.18 1.94
C ARG A 30 6.08 -10.82 1.64
N LEU A 31 6.25 -11.45 0.48
CA LEU A 31 7.53 -12.04 0.07
C LEU A 31 8.61 -10.97 -0.04
N HIS A 32 8.29 -9.82 -0.63
CA HIS A 32 9.22 -8.68 -0.71
C HIS A 32 9.59 -8.14 0.68
N GLY A 33 8.66 -8.15 1.64
CA GLY A 33 8.90 -7.77 3.03
C GLY A 33 10.02 -8.56 3.72
N LEU A 34 10.25 -9.81 3.33
CA LEU A 34 11.29 -10.67 3.91
C LEU A 34 12.71 -10.25 3.52
N VAL A 35 12.87 -9.60 2.37
CA VAL A 35 14.18 -9.20 1.81
C VAL A 35 14.37 -7.68 1.76
N ARG A 36 13.42 -6.94 2.34
CA ARG A 36 13.35 -5.47 2.26
C ARG A 36 14.49 -4.78 3.02
N TYR A 37 14.88 -5.36 4.14
CA TYR A 37 15.80 -4.78 5.10
C TYR A 37 17.17 -5.46 5.05
N ASP A 38 18.21 -4.66 5.27
CA ASP A 38 19.59 -5.14 5.36
C ASP A 38 19.96 -5.33 6.82
N GLU A 39 20.23 -6.57 7.21
CA GLU A 39 20.50 -6.98 8.59
C GLU A 39 21.64 -6.18 9.24
N LYS A 40 22.58 -5.63 8.45
CA LYS A 40 23.69 -4.81 8.97
C LYS A 40 23.22 -3.56 9.73
N TYR A 41 22.00 -3.08 9.44
CA TYR A 41 21.41 -1.91 10.11
C TYR A 41 20.55 -2.25 11.32
N PHE A 42 20.45 -3.53 11.72
CA PHE A 42 19.60 -3.98 12.83
C PHE A 42 20.39 -4.54 14.02
N THR A 43 21.63 -4.11 14.17
CA THR A 43 22.48 -4.44 15.32
C THR A 43 21.98 -3.76 16.61
N PRO A 44 22.37 -4.25 17.81
CA PRO A 44 21.99 -3.62 19.08
C PRO A 44 22.33 -2.13 19.16
N GLN A 45 23.45 -1.71 18.55
CA GLN A 45 23.86 -0.31 18.48
C GLN A 45 22.82 0.55 17.74
N TYR A 46 22.26 0.05 16.64
CA TYR A 46 21.21 0.75 15.89
C TYR A 46 19.86 0.73 16.60
N GLN A 47 19.55 -0.34 17.32
CA GLN A 47 18.34 -0.43 18.15
C GLN A 47 18.36 0.62 19.26
N GLU A 48 19.50 0.82 19.91
CA GLU A 48 19.66 1.86 20.93
C GLU A 48 19.64 3.27 20.31
N LYS A 49 20.38 3.49 19.23
CA LYS A 49 20.45 4.79 18.52
C LYS A 49 19.08 5.24 18.00
N TYR A 50 18.26 4.29 17.54
CA TYR A 50 16.96 4.54 16.91
C TYR A 50 15.80 3.87 17.68
N ALA A 51 15.83 3.94 19.02
CA ALA A 51 14.85 3.30 19.90
C ALA A 51 13.44 3.93 19.87
N ALA A 52 13.31 5.16 19.37
CA ALA A 52 12.04 5.90 19.33
C ALA A 52 11.83 6.61 17.98
N PRO A 53 10.57 6.80 17.53
CA PRO A 53 10.29 7.41 16.23
C PRO A 53 10.80 8.85 16.15
N GLY A 54 10.73 9.59 17.25
CA GLY A 54 11.26 10.96 17.33
C GLY A 54 12.77 11.06 17.15
N MET A 55 13.53 10.01 17.50
CA MET A 55 14.99 9.99 17.29
C MET A 55 15.32 9.89 15.80
N VAL A 56 14.59 9.03 15.09
CA VAL A 56 14.70 8.89 13.63
C VAL A 56 14.27 10.19 12.94
N ALA A 57 13.16 10.80 13.35
CA ALA A 57 12.68 12.06 12.77
C ALA A 57 13.69 13.20 12.95
N ARG A 58 14.30 13.32 14.13
CA ARG A 58 15.34 14.33 14.39
C ARG A 58 16.60 14.09 13.56
N ALA A 59 17.03 12.85 13.40
CA ALA A 59 18.18 12.49 12.57
C ALA A 59 17.91 12.67 11.06
N LEU A 60 16.67 12.50 10.63
CA LEU A 60 16.27 12.65 9.24
C LEU A 60 16.35 14.11 8.77
N ALA A 61 16.05 15.09 9.63
CA ALA A 61 16.08 16.51 9.25
C ALA A 61 17.43 16.98 8.69
N PRO A 62 18.57 16.85 9.40
CA PRO A 62 19.87 17.21 8.85
C PRO A 62 20.28 16.32 7.67
N ALA A 63 19.92 15.03 7.67
CA ALA A 63 20.20 14.14 6.55
C ALA A 63 19.56 14.62 5.23
N LEU A 64 18.33 15.15 5.31
CA LEU A 64 17.63 15.74 4.17
C LEU A 64 18.21 17.10 3.76
N GLN A 65 18.68 17.90 4.73
CA GLN A 65 19.30 19.20 4.45
C GLN A 65 20.63 19.07 3.73
N GLU A 66 21.48 18.16 4.20
CA GLU A 66 22.85 17.97 3.72
C GLU A 66 22.97 16.97 2.56
N ALA A 67 21.86 16.33 2.20
CA ALA A 67 21.83 15.21 1.24
C ALA A 67 22.81 14.08 1.62
N ASP A 68 22.90 13.76 2.91
CA ASP A 68 23.73 12.66 3.42
C ASP A 68 23.10 11.31 3.07
N GLU A 69 23.46 10.78 1.90
CA GLU A 69 22.97 9.49 1.40
C GLU A 69 23.30 8.33 2.34
N THR A 70 24.41 8.41 3.08
CA THR A 70 24.83 7.34 4.00
C THR A 70 23.89 7.29 5.20
N LEU A 71 23.61 8.45 5.79
CA LEU A 71 22.66 8.56 6.90
C LEU A 71 21.23 8.26 6.43
N LEU A 72 20.83 8.69 5.23
CA LEU A 72 19.51 8.36 4.68
C LEU A 72 19.34 6.85 4.43
N ALA A 73 20.38 6.15 3.99
CA ALA A 73 20.37 4.69 3.86
C ALA A 73 20.27 4.00 5.23
N GLU A 74 21.04 4.47 6.21
CA GLU A 74 21.03 3.97 7.59
C GLU A 74 19.67 4.16 8.27
N LEU A 75 19.02 5.31 8.08
CA LEU A 75 17.70 5.61 8.64
C LEU A 75 16.60 4.74 8.02
N GLN A 76 16.75 4.34 6.75
CA GLN A 76 15.84 3.40 6.09
C GLN A 76 16.09 1.95 6.49
N GLY A 77 17.35 1.57 6.72
CA GLY A 77 17.74 0.18 6.99
C GLY A 77 17.43 -0.79 5.84
N ARG A 78 17.21 -0.28 4.62
CA ARG A 78 16.80 -1.07 3.45
C ARG A 78 18.00 -1.63 2.69
N SER A 79 17.84 -2.83 2.13
CA SER A 79 18.81 -3.42 1.20
C SER A 79 19.00 -2.59 -0.07
N HIS A 80 17.91 -1.96 -0.51
CA HIS A 80 17.90 -0.98 -1.61
C HIS A 80 17.22 0.29 -1.09
N PRO A 81 17.99 1.27 -0.59
CA PRO A 81 17.48 2.54 -0.11
C PRO A 81 16.72 3.28 -1.22
N SER A 82 15.57 3.85 -0.87
CA SER A 82 14.86 4.79 -1.73
C SER A 82 15.53 6.15 -1.68
N THR A 83 15.40 6.92 -2.75
CA THR A 83 15.82 8.32 -2.77
C THR A 83 14.78 9.18 -2.05
N PHE A 84 15.26 10.25 -1.41
CA PHE A 84 14.43 11.25 -0.76
C PHE A 84 14.61 12.59 -1.47
N GLN A 85 13.60 13.45 -1.34
CA GLN A 85 13.80 14.85 -1.68
C GLN A 85 14.70 15.48 -0.62
N THR A 86 15.80 16.08 -1.06
CA THR A 86 16.78 16.76 -0.22
C THR A 86 16.90 18.23 -0.62
N GLY A 87 17.43 19.06 0.28
CA GLY A 87 17.67 20.48 0.02
C GLY A 87 17.95 21.25 1.31
N PRO A 88 18.82 22.28 1.28
CA PRO A 88 19.27 23.01 2.47
C PRO A 88 18.15 23.76 3.20
N SER A 89 17.04 24.03 2.49
CA SER A 89 15.83 24.69 2.98
C SER A 89 14.79 23.73 3.57
N MET A 90 15.08 22.42 3.64
CA MET A 90 14.23 21.44 4.30
C MET A 90 14.21 21.66 5.81
N ILE A 91 13.03 21.74 6.41
CA ILE A 91 12.85 21.84 7.85
C ILE A 91 11.87 20.80 8.37
N PHE A 92 12.13 20.33 9.58
CA PHE A 92 11.19 19.51 10.33
C PHE A 92 10.09 20.39 10.94
N ILE A 93 8.82 20.01 10.76
CA ILE A 93 7.69 20.76 11.30
C ILE A 93 7.17 20.11 12.58
N MET A 94 6.56 18.94 12.48
CA MET A 94 5.90 18.27 13.60
C MET A 94 5.56 16.80 13.26
N LEU A 95 5.14 16.05 14.29
CA LEU A 95 4.35 14.84 14.08
C LEU A 95 3.00 15.23 13.47
N TRP A 96 2.70 14.68 12.30
CA TRP A 96 1.48 14.97 11.56
C TRP A 96 0.34 14.01 11.90
N GLU A 97 0.64 12.71 11.89
CA GLU A 97 -0.37 11.66 12.03
C GLU A 97 0.25 10.41 12.65
N GLN A 98 -0.57 9.65 13.38
CA GLN A 98 -0.21 8.36 13.94
C GLN A 98 -1.24 7.32 13.48
N ASN A 99 -0.81 6.45 12.56
CA ASN A 99 -1.61 5.35 12.01
C ASN A 99 -0.87 4.03 12.23
N ASP A 100 -1.14 3.36 13.36
CA ASP A 100 -0.44 2.14 13.79
C ASP A 100 -0.20 1.15 12.63
N PRO A 101 1.06 0.76 12.33
CA PRO A 101 2.31 0.97 13.09
C PRO A 101 3.10 2.24 12.73
N TYR A 102 2.57 3.11 11.87
CA TYR A 102 3.27 4.24 11.28
C TYR A 102 3.09 5.53 12.07
N TYR A 103 4.19 6.25 12.22
CA TYR A 103 4.21 7.65 12.63
C TYR A 103 4.61 8.51 11.44
N THR A 104 3.75 9.45 11.05
CA THR A 104 3.99 10.34 9.92
C THR A 104 4.52 11.67 10.44
N TYR A 105 5.72 12.03 10.04
CA TYR A 105 6.34 13.32 10.36
C TYR A 105 6.36 14.21 9.12
N LEU A 106 6.01 15.48 9.32
CA LEU A 106 5.94 16.45 8.24
C LEU A 106 7.23 17.25 8.14
N TYR A 107 7.80 17.26 6.95
CA TYR A 107 8.91 18.12 6.56
C TYR A 107 8.42 19.12 5.51
N PHE A 108 9.07 20.27 5.48
CA PHE A 108 8.70 21.36 4.59
C PHE A 108 9.93 21.94 3.94
N ASP A 109 9.86 22.14 2.64
CA ASP A 109 10.90 22.83 1.87
C ASP A 109 10.51 24.31 1.77
N MET A 110 11.33 25.17 2.37
CA MET A 110 11.09 26.61 2.41
C MET A 110 11.26 27.31 1.05
N ASP A 111 11.95 26.69 0.09
CA ASP A 111 12.13 27.26 -1.24
C ASP A 111 10.96 26.91 -2.17
N SER A 112 10.59 25.62 -2.20
CA SER A 112 9.50 25.14 -3.07
C SER A 112 8.12 25.23 -2.43
N TYR A 113 8.04 25.55 -1.14
CA TYR A 113 6.83 25.54 -0.32
C TYR A 113 6.08 24.18 -0.34
N ARG A 114 6.81 23.10 -0.60
CA ARG A 114 6.26 21.75 -0.68
C ARG A 114 6.35 21.03 0.66
N ARG A 115 5.35 20.19 0.89
CA ARG A 115 5.20 19.35 2.09
C ARG A 115 5.65 17.93 1.76
N TYR A 116 6.49 17.37 2.60
CA TYR A 116 7.03 16.02 2.46
C TYR A 116 6.69 15.21 3.71
N PRO A 117 5.63 14.38 3.67
CA PRO A 117 5.35 13.44 4.74
C PRO A 117 6.30 12.25 4.66
N TYR A 118 7.04 12.00 5.74
CA TYR A 118 7.88 10.81 5.88
C TYR A 118 7.33 9.92 6.99
N TYR A 119 7.26 8.63 6.71
CA TYR A 119 6.64 7.64 7.57
C TYR A 119 7.73 6.91 8.34
N ILE A 120 7.48 6.61 9.61
CA ILE A 120 8.42 5.89 10.47
C ILE A 120 7.70 4.69 11.06
N GLU A 121 8.31 3.51 10.96
CA GLU A 121 7.76 2.26 11.47
C GLU A 121 8.75 1.51 12.38
N PRO A 122 8.26 0.70 13.33
CA PRO A 122 9.09 -0.19 14.12
C PRO A 122 9.40 -1.46 13.32
N VAL A 123 10.69 -1.79 13.23
CA VAL A 123 11.22 -2.97 12.53
C VAL A 123 12.33 -3.59 13.36
N GLN A 124 12.16 -4.86 13.74
CA GLN A 124 13.17 -5.65 14.45
C GLN A 124 13.83 -4.91 15.64
N GLY A 125 13.03 -4.21 16.45
CA GLY A 125 13.50 -3.53 17.66
C GLY A 125 14.08 -2.12 17.46
N ARG A 126 14.14 -1.59 16.23
CA ARG A 126 14.47 -0.18 15.95
C ARG A 126 13.37 0.51 15.13
N TRP A 127 13.42 1.83 15.08
CA TRP A 127 12.60 2.60 14.16
C TRP A 127 13.34 2.88 12.85
N VAL A 128 12.62 2.88 11.74
CA VAL A 128 13.16 3.17 10.40
C VAL A 128 12.24 4.09 9.62
N VAL A 129 12.81 4.89 8.72
CA VAL A 129 12.05 5.70 7.76
C VAL A 129 11.60 4.81 6.60
N THR A 130 10.32 4.84 6.27
CA THR A 130 9.76 4.18 5.11
C THR A 130 9.19 5.20 4.12
N THR A 131 9.24 4.82 2.85
CA THR A 131 8.55 5.51 1.75
C THR A 131 7.13 4.95 1.58
N ALA A 132 6.27 5.69 0.87
CA ALA A 132 4.93 5.25 0.48
C ALA A 132 5.00 4.21 -0.66
N ASP A 133 5.51 3.02 -0.35
CA ASP A 133 5.62 1.90 -1.28
C ASP A 133 4.49 0.87 -1.07
N PRO A 134 4.36 -0.17 -1.93
CA PRO A 134 3.30 -1.17 -1.79
C PRO A 134 3.24 -1.85 -0.42
N TYR A 135 4.38 -1.98 0.27
CA TYR A 135 4.44 -2.54 1.62
C TYR A 135 3.82 -1.60 2.66
N TYR A 136 4.16 -0.30 2.60
CA TYR A 136 3.50 0.72 3.40
C TYR A 136 1.99 0.72 3.17
N TYR A 137 1.52 0.73 1.91
CA TYR A 137 0.10 0.75 1.61
C TYR A 137 -0.61 -0.47 2.19
N LEU A 138 -0.06 -1.68 1.99
CA LEU A 138 -0.66 -2.91 2.49
C LEU A 138 -0.76 -2.92 4.03
N ARG A 139 0.28 -2.49 4.75
CA ARG A 139 0.30 -2.48 6.22
C ARG A 139 -0.48 -1.34 6.84
N SER A 140 -0.43 -0.13 6.27
CA SER A 140 -1.14 1.04 6.79
C SER A 140 -2.64 0.97 6.57
N GLY A 141 -3.09 0.15 5.61
CA GLY A 141 -4.51 0.07 5.26
C GLY A 141 -4.98 1.24 4.39
N GLU A 142 -4.10 2.18 4.00
CA GLU A 142 -4.43 3.32 3.13
C GLU A 142 -5.07 2.88 1.80
N TRP A 143 -4.71 1.68 1.31
CA TRP A 143 -5.33 1.09 0.13
C TRP A 143 -6.86 0.93 0.26
N LEU A 144 -7.38 0.72 1.47
CA LEU A 144 -8.83 0.57 1.70
C LEU A 144 -9.61 1.81 1.27
N LYS A 145 -9.03 3.01 1.39
CA LYS A 145 -9.69 4.27 0.99
C LYS A 145 -10.04 4.28 -0.50
N PHE A 146 -9.20 3.65 -1.33
CA PHE A 146 -9.36 3.61 -2.79
C PHE A 146 -10.03 2.32 -3.28
N PHE A 147 -9.67 1.18 -2.71
CA PHE A 147 -10.16 -0.12 -3.18
C PHE A 147 -11.53 -0.48 -2.65
N THR A 148 -11.92 -0.04 -1.45
CA THR A 148 -13.27 -0.32 -0.91
C THR A 148 -14.39 0.22 -1.80
N PRO A 149 -14.39 1.50 -2.22
CA PRO A 149 -15.45 1.99 -3.11
C PRO A 149 -15.45 1.27 -4.46
N LEU A 150 -14.28 0.97 -5.02
CA LEU A 150 -14.16 0.18 -6.26
C LEU A 150 -14.74 -1.23 -6.10
N ALA A 151 -14.44 -1.90 -4.98
CA ALA A 151 -14.96 -3.22 -4.67
C ALA A 151 -16.48 -3.20 -4.52
N ILE A 152 -17.05 -2.18 -3.86
CA ILE A 152 -18.50 -2.02 -3.74
C ILE A 152 -19.14 -1.91 -5.13
N VAL A 153 -18.62 -1.03 -6.00
CA VAL A 153 -19.13 -0.87 -7.38
C VAL A 153 -19.03 -2.19 -8.15
N TRP A 154 -17.89 -2.87 -8.04
CA TRP A 154 -17.68 -4.16 -8.71
C TRP A 154 -18.70 -5.22 -8.26
N TRP A 155 -18.89 -5.38 -6.96
CA TRP A 155 -19.83 -6.37 -6.42
C TRP A 155 -21.28 -6.02 -6.74
N LEU A 156 -21.65 -4.74 -6.77
CA LEU A 156 -22.97 -4.30 -7.22
C LEU A 156 -23.21 -4.66 -8.69
N LEU A 157 -22.26 -4.36 -9.59
CA LEU A 157 -22.35 -4.71 -11.01
C LEU A 157 -22.43 -6.22 -11.24
N ALA A 158 -21.61 -6.99 -10.51
CA ALA A 158 -21.64 -8.45 -10.56
C ALA A 158 -23.01 -8.98 -10.11
N THR A 159 -23.56 -8.45 -9.02
CA THR A 159 -24.87 -8.86 -8.48
C THR A 159 -26.00 -8.57 -9.46
N VAL A 160 -26.05 -7.36 -10.03
CA VAL A 160 -27.08 -6.97 -11.02
C VAL A 160 -27.01 -7.85 -12.26
N THR A 161 -25.80 -8.13 -12.75
CA THR A 161 -25.60 -8.99 -13.93
C THR A 161 -26.04 -10.43 -13.65
N LEU A 162 -25.68 -10.99 -12.50
CA LEU A 162 -26.08 -12.34 -12.09
C LEU A 162 -27.60 -12.46 -11.93
N LEU A 163 -28.25 -11.47 -11.29
CA LEU A 163 -29.70 -11.42 -11.16
C LEU A 163 -30.39 -11.32 -12.53
N GLY A 164 -29.91 -10.45 -13.41
CA GLY A 164 -30.45 -10.32 -14.77
C GLY A 164 -30.37 -11.62 -15.57
N LEU A 165 -29.23 -12.31 -15.50
CA LEU A 165 -29.05 -13.62 -16.13
C LEU A 165 -29.95 -14.69 -15.51
N TRP A 166 -30.12 -14.68 -14.20
CA TRP A 166 -31.00 -15.62 -13.49
C TRP A 166 -32.46 -15.43 -13.91
N VAL A 167 -32.96 -14.19 -13.90
CA VAL A 167 -34.31 -13.84 -14.37
C VAL A 167 -34.50 -14.22 -15.83
N TYR A 168 -33.53 -13.91 -16.71
CA TYR A 168 -33.58 -14.28 -18.12
C TYR A 168 -33.70 -15.80 -18.32
N ARG A 169 -32.91 -16.59 -17.59
CA ARG A 169 -32.97 -18.06 -17.64
C ARG A 169 -34.30 -18.60 -17.11
N LEU A 170 -34.83 -18.02 -16.04
CA LEU A 170 -36.14 -18.40 -15.49
C LEU A 170 -37.25 -18.14 -16.51
N ALA A 171 -37.26 -16.96 -17.13
CA ALA A 171 -38.23 -16.57 -18.15
C ALA A 171 -38.11 -17.39 -19.45
N ALA A 172 -36.91 -17.83 -19.83
CA ALA A 172 -36.70 -18.75 -20.94
C ALA A 172 -37.32 -20.13 -20.65
N ARG A 173 -37.05 -20.69 -19.46
CA ARG A 173 -37.62 -21.99 -19.03
C ARG A 173 -39.14 -21.97 -18.95
N MET A 174 -39.74 -20.89 -18.44
CA MET A 174 -41.20 -20.76 -18.37
C MET A 174 -41.84 -20.70 -19.76
N ARG A 175 -41.23 -20.00 -20.72
CA ARG A 175 -41.70 -19.95 -22.12
C ARG A 175 -41.62 -21.31 -22.81
N GLU A 176 -40.56 -22.07 -22.58
CA GLU A 176 -40.45 -23.44 -23.10
C GLU A 176 -41.52 -24.38 -22.49
N ALA A 177 -41.88 -24.17 -21.22
CA ALA A 177 -42.92 -24.96 -20.54
C ALA A 177 -44.36 -24.61 -20.98
N GLN A 178 -44.61 -23.37 -21.42
CA GLN A 178 -45.92 -22.92 -21.93
C GLN A 178 -46.10 -23.16 -23.44
N GLY A 179 -45.01 -23.39 -24.18
CA GLY A 179 -45.01 -23.68 -25.62
C GLY A 179 -45.09 -25.17 -25.99
N ARG A 180 -45.37 -26.04 -25.01
CA ARG A 180 -45.79 -27.44 -25.17
C ARG A 180 -47.23 -27.56 -24.69
#